data_AF-A0A661X9F3-F1
#
_entry.id   AF-A0A661X9F3-F1
#
_cell.length_a   1.000
_cell.length_b   1.000
_cell.length_c   1.000
_cell.angle_alpha   90.00
_cell.angle_beta   90.00
_cell.angle_gamma   90.00
#
_symmetry.space_group_name_H-M   'P 1'
#
loop_
_entity.id
_entity.type
_entity.pdbx_description
1 polymer ?
#
loop_
_entity_poly.entity_id
_entity_poly.type
_entity_poly.pdbx_seq_one_letter_code
_entity_poly.pdbx_strand_id
1 'polypeptide(L)' 'MTKSDILEKLNMLPPEAQRQVFDFIAFLETCYHPMPKRKPKVKLSDEKFVGIWQKRTDLVNSNAWVRNLRKAEWK' A
#
# COMPACT_ATOMS: atom_id res chain seq x y z
N MET A 1 13.51 6.91 36.17
CA MET A 1 14.19 6.00 35.24
C MET A 1 14.84 6.83 34.16
N THR A 2 16.16 6.88 34.18
CA THR A 2 16.96 7.52 33.12
C THR A 2 17.28 6.48 32.03
N LYS A 3 17.71 6.93 30.84
CA LYS A 3 18.13 6.02 29.77
C LYS A 3 19.24 5.05 30.22
N SER A 4 20.10 5.49 31.12
CA SER A 4 21.20 4.71 31.68
C SER A 4 20.69 3.53 32.51
N ASP A 5 19.67 3.75 33.35
CA ASP A 5 19.08 2.71 34.20
C ASP A 5 18.46 1.56 33.37
N ILE A 6 17.98 1.87 32.15
CA ILE A 6 17.36 0.89 31.25
C ILE A 6 18.42 0.01 30.58
N LEU A 7 19.57 0.59 30.20
CA LEU A 7 20.70 -0.14 29.62
C LEU A 7 21.32 -1.11 30.62
N GLU A 8 21.45 -0.71 31.88
CA GLU A 8 21.93 -1.62 32.93
C GLU A 8 20.96 -2.79 33.12
N LYS A 9 19.65 -2.53 33.18
CA LYS A 9 18.64 -3.58 33.28
C LYS A 9 18.64 -4.52 32.08
N LEU A 10 18.87 -4.01 30.86
CA LEU A 10 18.99 -4.83 29.66
C LEU A 10 20.19 -5.77 29.75
N ASN A 11 21.33 -5.27 30.23
CA ASN A 11 22.55 -6.06 30.39
C ASN A 11 22.46 -7.11 31.51
N MET A 12 21.63 -6.87 32.53
CA MET A 12 21.37 -7.84 33.61
C MET A 12 20.41 -8.97 33.21
N LEU A 13 19.74 -8.87 32.06
CA LEU A 13 18.83 -9.91 31.59
C LEU A 13 19.59 -11.10 30.98
N PRO A 14 19.03 -12.32 31.06
CA PRO A 14 19.54 -13.47 30.32
C PRO A 14 19.58 -13.21 28.80
N PRO A 15 20.49 -13.86 28.05
CA PRO A 15 20.67 -13.63 26.61
C PRO A 15 19.38 -13.80 25.79
N GLU A 16 18.50 -14.72 26.21
CA GLU A 16 17.22 -14.98 25.56
C GLU A 16 16.23 -13.81 25.74
N ALA A 17 16.18 -13.23 26.95
CA ALA A 17 15.36 -12.05 27.23
C ALA A 17 15.90 -10.80 26.53
N GLN A 18 17.22 -10.66 26.38
CA GLN A 18 17.81 -9.59 25.57
C GLN A 18 17.36 -9.66 24.10
N ARG A 19 17.35 -10.86 23.51
CA ARG A 19 16.86 -11.07 22.13
C ARG A 19 15.40 -10.62 21.97
N GLN A 20 14.52 -10.96 22.92
CA GLN A 20 13.12 -10.53 22.88
C GLN A 20 12.99 -8.99 22.88
N VAL A 21 13.84 -8.28 23.62
CA VAL A 21 13.85 -6.81 23.61
C VAL A 21 14.29 -6.28 22.25
N PHE A 22 15.34 -6.85 21.65
CA PHE A 22 15.78 -6.46 20.30
C PHE A 22 14.70 -6.73 19.24
N ASP A 23 14.04 -7.88 19.29
CA ASP A 23 12.94 -8.23 18.39
C ASP A 23 11.77 -7.25 18.55
N PHE A 24 11.47 -6.85 19.78
CA PHE A 24 10.42 -5.87 20.05
C PHE A 24 10.78 -4.48 19.53
N ILE A 25 12.05 -4.06 19.65
CA ILE A 25 12.52 -2.80 19.06
C ILE A 25 12.40 -2.84 17.54
N ALA A 26 12.83 -3.93 16.89
CA ALA A 26 12.71 -4.09 15.43
C ALA A 26 11.24 -4.06 14.97
N PHE A 27 10.33 -4.65 15.75
CA PHE A 27 8.89 -4.55 15.52
C PHE A 27 8.39 -3.11 15.62
N LEU A 28 8.76 -2.38 16.66
CA LEU A 28 8.37 -0.98 16.83
C LEU A 28 8.90 -0.10 15.70
N GLU A 29 10.14 -0.30 15.27
CA GLU A 29 10.70 0.39 14.12
C GLU A 29 9.86 0.15 12.86
N THR A 30 9.34 -1.06 12.66
CA THR A 30 8.46 -1.39 11.53
C THR A 30 7.10 -0.71 11.64
N CYS A 31 6.51 -0.66 12.83
CA CYS A 31 5.20 -0.02 13.06
C CYS A 31 5.23 1.50 12.90
N TYR A 32 6.32 2.12 13.33
CA TYR A 32 6.47 3.57 13.36
C TYR A 32 7.37 4.12 12.25
N HIS A 33 7.91 3.25 11.38
CA HIS A 33 8.53 3.73 10.15
C HIS A 33 7.48 4.52 9.37
N PRO A 34 7.71 5.81 9.07
CA PRO A 34 6.74 6.62 8.35
C PRO A 34 6.51 5.96 7.00
N MET A 35 5.37 5.31 6.85
CA MET A 35 4.97 4.67 5.61
C MET A 35 5.14 5.72 4.50
N PRO A 36 5.87 5.41 3.41
CA PRO A 36 6.10 6.39 2.36
C PRO A 36 4.75 6.95 1.96
N LYS A 37 4.62 8.29 1.98
CA LYS A 37 3.35 8.99 1.73
C LYS A 37 2.71 8.35 0.50
N ARG A 38 1.55 7.72 0.69
CA ARG A 38 0.80 7.14 -0.42
C ARG A 38 0.64 8.25 -1.46
N LYS A 39 1.03 7.97 -2.71
CA LYS A 39 0.85 8.92 -3.80
C LYS A 39 -0.62 9.37 -3.79
N PRO A 40 -0.90 10.66 -3.98
CA PRO A 40 -2.28 11.14 -4.01
C PRO A 40 -3.08 10.29 -5.00
N LYS A 41 -4.25 9.82 -4.58
CA LYS A 41 -5.15 9.06 -5.45
C LYS A 41 -5.56 9.97 -6.60
N VAL A 42 -5.03 9.72 -7.79
CA VAL A 42 -5.49 10.36 -9.02
C VAL A 42 -6.92 9.86 -9.27
N LYS A 43 -7.82 10.74 -9.70
CA LYS A 43 -9.15 10.28 -10.13
C LYS A 43 -8.96 9.44 -11.39
N LEU A 44 -9.60 8.28 -11.45
CA LEU A 44 -9.50 7.39 -12.62
C LEU A 44 -9.86 8.09 -13.94
N SER A 45 -10.69 9.14 -13.89
CA SER A 45 -11.02 10.00 -15.04
C SER A 45 -9.84 10.79 -15.60
N ASP A 46 -8.87 11.12 -14.73
CA ASP A 46 -7.74 11.99 -15.02
C ASP A 46 -6.49 11.15 -15.37
N GLU A 47 -6.61 9.82 -15.26
CA GLU A 47 -5.58 8.88 -15.71
C GLU A 47 -5.64 8.74 -17.24
N LYS A 48 -4.46 8.79 -17.87
CA LYS A 48 -4.36 8.53 -19.30
C LYS A 48 -4.73 7.06 -19.55
N PHE A 49 -5.59 6.81 -20.53
CA PHE A 49 -5.88 5.45 -20.95
C PHE A 49 -4.62 4.82 -21.58
N VAL A 50 -4.07 3.78 -20.94
CA VAL A 50 -2.87 3.08 -21.39
C VAL A 50 -3.28 1.70 -21.94
N GLY A 51 -2.90 1.39 -23.18
CA GLY A 51 -3.05 0.06 -23.76
C GLY A 51 -3.66 0.04 -25.17
N ILE A 52 -3.98 -1.16 -25.63
CA ILE A 52 -4.42 -1.46 -27.00
C ILE A 52 -5.69 -0.70 -27.40
N TRP A 53 -6.52 -0.33 -26.43
CA TRP A 53 -7.78 0.37 -26.64
C TRP A 53 -7.67 1.90 -26.68
N GLN A 54 -6.47 2.46 -26.51
CA GLN A 54 -6.26 3.91 -26.54
C GLN A 54 -6.72 4.55 -27.86
N LYS A 55 -6.60 3.83 -28.99
CA LYS A 55 -6.94 4.34 -30.32
C LYS A 55 -8.42 4.12 -30.68
N ARG A 56 -9.21 3.49 -29.81
CA ARG A 56 -10.62 3.19 -30.07
C ARG A 56 -11.51 4.36 -29.66
N THR A 57 -11.93 5.12 -30.64
CA THR A 57 -12.85 6.26 -30.48
C THR A 57 -14.28 5.83 -30.16
N ASP A 58 -14.66 4.59 -30.48
CA ASP A 58 -15.97 4.02 -30.15
C ASP A 58 -16.14 3.71 -28.65
N LEU A 59 -15.04 3.66 -27.90
CA LEU A 59 -15.04 3.44 -26.45
C LEU A 59 -15.06 4.74 -25.62
N VAL A 60 -15.14 5.91 -26.25
CA VAL A 60 -15.27 7.21 -25.56
C VAL A 60 -16.51 7.23 -24.65
N ASN A 61 -17.60 6.60 -25.08
CA ASN A 61 -18.77 6.32 -24.24
C ASN A 61 -18.92 4.81 -24.07
N SER A 62 -18.10 4.25 -23.18
CA SER A 62 -18.08 2.81 -22.87
C SER A 62 -19.46 2.27 -22.46
N ASN A 63 -20.27 3.07 -21.75
CA ASN A 63 -21.63 2.70 -21.36
C ASN A 63 -22.55 2.50 -22.57
N ALA A 64 -22.51 3.40 -23.55
CA ALA A 64 -23.29 3.27 -24.78
C ALA A 64 -22.79 2.09 -25.63
N TRP A 65 -21.47 1.92 -25.72
CA TRP A 65 -20.85 0.83 -26.47
C TRP A 65 -21.29 -0.55 -25.97
N VAL A 66 -21.21 -0.81 -24.65
CA VAL A 66 -21.63 -2.10 -24.06
C VAL A 66 -23.13 -2.35 -24.26
N ARG A 67 -23.98 -1.32 -24.13
CA ARG A 67 -25.42 -1.45 -24.32
C ARG A 67 -25.78 -1.80 -25.76
N ASN A 68 -25.13 -1.17 -26.73
CA ASN A 68 -25.34 -1.46 -28.14
C ASN A 68 -24.83 -2.85 -28.51
N LEU A 69 -23.65 -3.24 -28.00
CA LEU A 69 -23.09 -4.57 -28.21
C LEU A 69 -24.03 -5.67 -27.68
N ARG A 70 -24.58 -5.49 -26.47
CA ARG A 70 -25.52 -6.46 -25.90
C ARG A 70 -26.79 -6.59 -26.73
N LYS A 71 -27.32 -5.49 -27.27
CA LYS A 71 -28.49 -5.53 -28.17
C LYS A 71 -28.20 -6.21 -29.50
N ALA A 72 -26.99 -6.04 -30.02
CA ALA A 72 -26.61 -6.59 -31.32
C ALA A 72 -26.27 -8.08 -31.26
N GLU A 73 -25.51 -8.49 -30.23
CA GLU A 73 -24.88 -9.81 -30.19
C GLU A 73 -25.60 -10.81 -29.27
N TRP A 74 -26.36 -10.34 -28.28
CA TRP A 74 -27.00 -11.21 -27.29
C TRP A 74 -28.52 -11.24 -27.49
N LYS A 75 -28.93 -11.70 -28.67
CA LYS A 75 -30.33 -12.00 -28.95
C LYS A 75 -30.80 -13.22 -28.18
#